data_AF-A0AAD9JQV3-F1
#
_entry.id   AF-A0AAD9JQV3-F1
#
_cell.length_a   1.000
_cell.length_b   1.000
_cell.length_c   1.000
_cell.angle_alpha   90.00
_cell.angle_beta   90.00
_cell.angle_gamma   90.00
#
_symmetry.space_group_name_H-M   'P 1'
#
loop_
_entity.id
_entity.type
_entity.pdbx_description
1 polymer ?
#
loop_
_entity_poly.entity_id
_entity_poly.type
_entity_poly.pdbx_seq_one_letter_code
_entity_poly.pdbx_strand_id
1 'polypeptide(L)'
;HRRLLVDDGLGVGEALNETGISGKGLVVRGKHYLLLDNVKRSASLHRDLAERLFMAPSVSFSQLTTSLVTYNESFYSQRALPANVHLLTLEEWEGPTYLLRLEHFYETNEDARLSKPATVSLKGLFSTFEVRSVEELTLAANQLLKDAKRLHWNVNGRSGSSRGELSLVS
;
A
#
# COMPACT_ATOMS: atom_id res chain seq x y z
N HIS A 1 19.80 -0.44 -15.23
CA HIS A 1 19.56 0.24 -16.52
C HIS A 1 20.08 -0.64 -17.65
N ARG A 2 19.41 -0.66 -18.80
CA ARG A 2 19.76 -1.51 -19.96
C ARG A 2 19.71 -0.66 -21.22
N ARG A 3 20.56 -0.98 -22.19
CA ARG A 3 20.57 -0.39 -23.54
C ARG A 3 20.88 -1.49 -24.54
N LEU A 4 20.03 -1.64 -25.56
CA LEU A 4 20.14 -2.61 -26.64
C LEU A 4 20.22 -1.86 -27.98
N LEU A 5 20.94 -2.43 -28.94
CA LEU A 5 21.08 -1.86 -30.29
C LEU A 5 20.19 -2.57 -31.32
N VAL A 6 19.51 -3.64 -30.91
CA VAL A 6 18.66 -4.47 -31.76
C VAL A 6 17.35 -4.73 -31.04
N ASP A 7 16.26 -4.76 -31.80
CA ASP A 7 14.93 -5.19 -31.36
C ASP A 7 14.90 -6.69 -31.05
N ASP A 8 14.04 -7.10 -30.13
CA ASP A 8 13.91 -8.51 -29.72
C ASP A 8 12.86 -9.29 -30.54
N GLY A 9 12.19 -8.65 -31.50
CA GLY A 9 11.22 -9.27 -32.39
C GLY A 9 9.85 -9.53 -31.76
N LEU A 10 9.57 -8.97 -30.58
CA LEU A 10 8.31 -9.22 -29.85
C LEU A 10 7.21 -8.18 -30.13
N GLY A 11 7.38 -7.38 -31.20
CA GLY A 11 6.32 -6.54 -31.77
C GLY A 11 6.46 -5.04 -31.51
N VAL A 12 7.47 -4.61 -30.76
CA VAL A 12 7.75 -3.18 -30.54
C VAL A 12 8.41 -2.57 -31.78
N GLY A 13 9.33 -3.29 -32.43
CA GLY A 13 9.94 -2.87 -33.70
C GLY A 13 11.03 -1.81 -33.55
N GLU A 14 11.55 -1.63 -32.34
CA GLU A 14 12.65 -0.72 -32.04
C GLU A 14 13.56 -1.30 -30.94
N ALA A 15 14.84 -0.98 -31.03
CA ALA A 15 15.79 -1.36 -29.99
C ALA A 15 15.54 -0.55 -28.71
N LEU A 16 15.77 -1.15 -27.54
CA LEU A 16 15.78 -0.45 -26.24
C LEU A 16 16.98 0.52 -26.16
N ASN A 17 16.89 1.67 -26.83
CA ASN A 17 17.99 2.61 -27.06
C ASN A 17 17.63 4.06 -26.71
N GLU A 18 17.14 4.27 -25.49
CA GLU A 18 16.70 5.59 -25.01
C GLU A 18 17.86 6.61 -25.05
N THR A 19 17.66 7.71 -25.77
CA THR A 19 18.71 8.72 -26.01
C THR A 19 18.72 9.88 -25.00
N GLY A 20 17.66 10.02 -24.22
CA GLY A 20 17.47 11.11 -23.26
C GLY A 20 17.45 12.50 -23.92
N ILE A 21 17.39 13.56 -23.11
CA ILE A 21 17.27 14.95 -23.59
C ILE A 21 18.54 15.39 -24.36
N SER A 22 19.72 14.88 -23.98
CA SER A 22 20.99 15.26 -24.61
C SER A 22 21.29 14.49 -25.90
N GLY A 23 20.45 13.52 -26.28
CA GLY A 23 20.69 12.64 -27.44
C GLY A 23 21.86 11.66 -27.28
N LYS A 24 22.47 11.57 -26.09
CA LYS A 24 23.71 10.80 -25.82
C LYS A 24 23.48 9.51 -25.03
N GLY A 25 22.23 9.20 -24.72
CA GLY A 25 21.84 8.09 -23.86
C GLY A 25 21.12 8.60 -22.62
N LEU A 26 20.10 7.85 -22.19
CA LEU A 26 19.39 8.13 -20.96
C LEU A 26 20.32 7.96 -19.76
N VAL A 27 20.33 8.96 -18.87
CA VAL A 27 21.03 8.89 -17.58
C VAL A 27 19.97 8.72 -16.49
N VAL A 28 20.08 7.65 -15.71
CA VAL A 28 19.20 7.38 -14.58
C VAL A 28 19.95 7.48 -13.26
N ARG A 29 19.27 7.92 -12.21
CA ARG A 29 19.77 7.92 -10.83
C ARG A 29 18.82 7.08 -9.98
N GLY A 30 19.40 6.14 -9.22
CA GLY A 30 18.67 5.31 -8.27
C GLY A 30 19.30 5.36 -6.89
N LYS A 31 18.59 4.81 -5.90
CA LYS A 31 19.10 4.55 -4.55
C LYS A 31 18.92 3.07 -4.26
N HIS A 32 19.89 2.47 -3.60
CA HIS A 32 19.81 1.11 -3.07
C HIS A 32 19.94 1.16 -1.56
N TYR A 33 19.06 0.43 -0.87
CA TYR A 33 19.07 0.28 0.57
C TYR A 33 19.45 -1.17 0.87
N LEU A 34 20.54 -1.37 1.60
CA LEU A 34 21.01 -2.68 2.00
C LEU A 34 20.80 -2.86 3.50
N LEU A 35 20.05 -3.89 3.88
CA LEU A 35 19.72 -4.19 5.26
C LEU A 35 20.44 -5.48 5.67
N LEU A 36 21.24 -5.42 6.74
CA LEU A 36 21.89 -6.58 7.34
C LEU A 36 21.27 -6.82 8.70
N ASP A 37 20.50 -7.90 8.82
CA ASP A 37 19.89 -8.35 10.07
C ASP A 37 19.75 -9.88 10.05
N ASN A 38 19.26 -10.45 11.16
CA ASN A 38 18.92 -11.86 11.26
C ASN A 38 17.51 -12.14 10.71
N VAL A 39 17.28 -13.40 10.32
CA VAL A 39 16.01 -13.84 9.71
C VAL A 39 14.78 -13.52 10.56
N LYS A 40 14.88 -13.57 11.89
CA LYS A 40 13.73 -13.32 12.78
C LYS A 40 13.29 -11.87 12.83
N ARG A 41 14.19 -10.92 12.53
CA ARG A 41 13.93 -9.46 12.63
C ARG A 41 13.85 -8.78 11.28
N SER A 42 14.51 -9.34 10.26
CA SER A 42 14.61 -8.77 8.92
C SER A 42 13.25 -8.37 8.35
N ALA A 43 12.21 -9.13 8.68
CA ALA A 43 10.89 -8.88 8.14
C ALA A 43 10.15 -7.69 8.79
N SER A 44 10.38 -7.42 10.08
CA SER A 44 9.91 -6.16 10.71
C SER A 44 10.61 -4.94 10.12
N LEU A 45 11.90 -5.07 9.82
CA LEU A 45 12.73 -3.98 9.32
C LEU A 45 12.44 -3.66 7.84
N HIS A 46 12.35 -4.68 6.99
CA HIS A 46 12.19 -4.48 5.55
C HIS A 46 10.80 -3.96 5.16
N ARG A 47 9.75 -4.33 5.89
CA ARG A 47 8.34 -3.98 5.58
C ARG A 47 8.12 -2.52 5.93
N ASP A 48 8.45 -2.14 7.17
CA ASP A 48 8.35 -0.75 7.64
C ASP A 48 9.23 0.18 6.79
N LEU A 49 10.48 -0.19 6.48
CA LEU A 49 11.33 0.65 5.64
C LEU A 49 10.81 0.75 4.20
N ALA A 50 10.37 -0.35 3.60
CA ALA A 50 9.83 -0.33 2.23
C ALA A 50 8.60 0.57 2.12
N GLU A 51 7.69 0.50 3.10
CA GLU A 51 6.51 1.37 3.18
C GLU A 51 6.93 2.84 3.29
N ARG A 52 7.81 3.20 4.23
CA ARG A 52 8.29 4.59 4.40
C ARG A 52 9.01 5.14 3.17
N LEU A 53 9.72 4.29 2.43
CA LEU A 53 10.39 4.68 1.20
C LEU A 53 9.40 4.88 0.05
N PHE A 54 8.35 4.07 -0.02
CA PHE A 54 7.28 4.19 -1.01
C PHE A 54 6.39 5.41 -0.73
N MET A 55 5.98 5.60 0.53
CA MET A 55 5.15 6.70 1.03
C MET A 55 6.00 7.83 1.64
N ALA A 56 7.12 8.16 1.01
CA ALA A 56 7.99 9.23 1.49
C ALA A 56 7.22 10.56 1.58
N PRO A 57 7.43 11.36 2.64
CA PRO A 57 6.67 12.59 2.84
C PRO A 57 6.90 13.59 1.72
N SER A 58 5.82 14.18 1.22
CA SER A 58 5.87 15.28 0.26
C SER A 58 6.36 16.54 0.94
N VAL A 59 7.45 17.11 0.42
CA VAL A 59 8.01 18.37 0.92
C VAL A 59 7.33 19.53 0.18
N SER A 60 6.76 20.46 0.94
CA SER A 60 6.22 21.72 0.44
C SER A 60 6.91 22.89 1.12
N PHE A 61 6.98 24.03 0.43
CA PHE A 61 7.58 25.25 0.94
C PHE A 61 6.56 26.38 0.86
N SER A 62 6.41 27.12 1.95
CA SER A 62 5.59 28.32 2.01
C SER A 62 6.33 29.39 2.81
N GLN A 63 6.01 30.65 2.56
CA GLN A 63 6.46 31.72 3.42
C GLN A 63 5.76 31.59 4.78
N LEU A 64 6.51 31.71 5.86
CA LEU A 64 5.97 31.60 7.21
C LEU A 64 5.08 32.83 7.51
N THR A 65 3.77 32.63 7.50
CA THR A 65 2.76 33.66 7.83
C THR A 65 2.22 33.53 9.26
N THR A 66 2.47 32.39 9.92
CA THR A 66 2.02 32.07 11.28
C THR A 66 3.12 31.39 12.08
N SER A 67 2.92 31.18 13.38
CA SER A 67 3.89 30.44 14.20
C SER A 67 3.96 28.97 13.78
N LEU A 68 5.14 28.34 13.94
CA LEU A 68 5.33 26.91 13.65
C LEU A 68 4.39 26.01 14.48
N VAL A 69 4.09 26.40 15.72
CA VAL A 69 3.19 25.66 16.61
C VAL A 69 1.79 25.61 16.01
N THR A 70 1.26 26.77 15.63
CA THR A 70 -0.06 26.89 15.00
C THR A 70 -0.16 26.13 13.68
N TYR A 71 0.91 26.18 12.87
CA TYR A 71 0.96 25.41 11.62
C TYR A 71 0.93 23.90 11.87
N ASN A 72 1.66 23.41 12.87
CA ASN A 72 1.68 21.98 13.15
C ASN A 72 0.31 21.49 13.64
N GLU A 73 -0.37 22.25 14.52
CA GLU A 73 -1.68 21.88 15.06
C GLU A 73 -2.78 21.69 14.00
N SER A 74 -2.70 22.36 12.84
CA SER A 74 -3.74 22.26 11.79
C SER A 74 -3.72 20.96 10.98
N PHE A 75 -2.67 20.15 11.03
CA PHE A 75 -2.50 18.98 10.14
C PHE A 75 -2.45 17.63 10.86
N TYR A 76 -2.68 17.57 12.18
CA TYR A 76 -2.62 16.30 12.91
C TYR A 76 -3.91 15.48 12.76
N SER A 77 -3.76 14.27 12.22
CA SER A 77 -4.65 13.14 12.49
C SER A 77 -4.57 12.75 13.97
N GLN A 78 -5.71 12.61 14.65
CA GLN A 78 -5.75 12.47 16.11
C GLN A 78 -5.25 11.11 16.64
N ARG A 79 -5.07 10.10 15.77
CA ARG A 79 -4.71 8.75 16.18
C ARG A 79 -3.88 8.01 15.14
N ALA A 80 -2.81 7.34 15.60
CA ALA A 80 -2.01 6.45 14.76
C ALA A 80 -2.73 5.11 14.54
N LEU A 81 -2.53 4.52 13.36
CA LEU A 81 -2.93 3.14 13.06
C LEU A 81 -2.02 2.14 13.80
N PRO A 82 -2.49 0.90 14.03
CA PRO A 82 -1.62 -0.18 14.47
C PRO A 82 -0.40 -0.34 13.55
N ALA A 83 0.77 -0.68 14.10
CA ALA A 83 2.02 -0.74 13.35
C ALA A 83 2.06 -1.80 12.23
N ASN A 84 1.08 -2.69 12.18
CA ASN A 84 0.89 -3.71 11.18
C ASN A 84 -0.29 -3.43 10.23
N VAL A 85 -0.86 -2.22 10.27
CA VAL A 85 -1.92 -1.77 9.36
C VAL A 85 -1.46 -0.52 8.61
N HIS A 86 -1.60 -0.52 7.29
CA HIS A 86 -1.28 0.61 6.43
C HIS A 86 -2.53 1.12 5.70
N LEU A 87 -2.65 2.45 5.60
CA LEU A 87 -3.72 3.10 4.85
C LEU A 87 -3.36 3.14 3.36
N LEU A 88 -3.90 2.18 2.60
CA LEU A 88 -3.58 2.04 1.18
C LEU A 88 -4.36 3.03 0.30
N THR A 89 -5.60 3.35 0.66
CA THR A 89 -6.42 4.31 -0.07
C THR A 89 -7.33 5.08 0.87
N LEU A 90 -7.37 6.40 0.69
CA LEU A 90 -8.43 7.27 1.18
C LEU A 90 -8.79 8.24 0.06
N GLU A 91 -9.92 8.02 -0.58
CA GLU A 91 -10.33 8.75 -1.79
C GLU A 91 -11.78 9.20 -1.65
N GLU A 92 -12.08 10.45 -2.02
CA GLU A 92 -13.47 10.91 -2.16
C GLU A 92 -14.12 10.16 -3.33
N TRP A 93 -15.32 9.61 -3.12
CA TRP A 93 -15.95 8.75 -4.11
C TRP A 93 -17.21 9.40 -4.70
N GLU A 94 -18.40 9.05 -4.18
CA GLU A 94 -19.66 9.62 -4.65
C GLU A 94 -20.36 10.39 -3.54
N GLY A 95 -20.53 11.70 -3.73
CA GLY A 95 -21.15 12.58 -2.73
C GLY A 95 -20.35 12.60 -1.43
N PRO A 96 -20.98 12.43 -0.25
CA PRO A 96 -20.28 12.49 1.04
C PRO A 96 -19.61 11.16 1.43
N THR A 97 -19.26 10.31 0.45
CA THR A 97 -18.67 8.99 0.70
C THR A 97 -17.18 8.98 0.39
N TYR A 98 -16.46 8.12 1.11
CA TYR A 98 -15.03 7.91 0.92
C TYR A 98 -14.77 6.42 0.70
N LEU A 99 -13.88 6.12 -0.23
CA LEU A 99 -13.30 4.80 -0.41
C LEU A 99 -12.08 4.67 0.51
N LEU A 100 -12.16 3.69 1.41
CA LEU A 100 -11.11 3.38 2.38
C LEU A 100 -10.57 1.96 2.15
N ARG A 101 -9.24 1.80 2.06
CA ARG A 101 -8.56 0.50 2.03
C ARG A 101 -7.46 0.43 3.10
N LEU A 102 -7.43 -0.65 3.87
CA LEU A 102 -6.54 -0.82 5.02
C LEU A 102 -5.83 -2.17 4.96
N GLU A 103 -4.59 -2.21 4.51
CA GLU A 103 -3.89 -3.50 4.40
C GLU A 103 -3.20 -3.91 5.70
N HIS A 104 -3.20 -5.22 5.98
CA HIS A 104 -2.27 -5.82 6.92
C HIS A 104 -1.06 -6.35 6.16
N PHE A 105 0.03 -5.57 6.14
CA PHE A 105 1.17 -5.77 5.25
C PHE A 105 2.25 -6.74 5.76
N TYR A 106 1.95 -7.49 6.84
CA TYR A 106 2.76 -8.61 7.33
C TYR A 106 2.08 -9.95 7.05
N GLU A 107 2.85 -10.91 6.56
CA GLU A 107 2.40 -12.29 6.35
C GLU A 107 2.33 -13.09 7.64
N THR A 108 1.70 -14.27 7.58
CA THR A 108 1.64 -15.21 8.70
C THR A 108 3.06 -15.68 9.05
N ASN A 109 3.41 -15.63 10.35
CA ASN A 109 4.72 -16.01 10.88
C ASN A 109 5.92 -15.17 10.38
N GLU A 110 5.66 -14.00 9.79
CA GLU A 110 6.70 -13.07 9.36
C GLU A 110 7.36 -12.33 10.55
N ASP A 111 6.57 -11.98 11.57
CA ASP A 111 7.03 -11.41 12.85
C ASP A 111 6.18 -11.94 14.02
N ALA A 112 6.77 -12.11 15.21
CA ALA A 112 6.09 -12.67 16.38
C ALA A 112 4.91 -11.82 16.88
N ARG A 113 4.95 -10.50 16.64
CA ARG A 113 3.95 -9.53 17.10
C ARG A 113 3.19 -8.89 15.94
N LEU A 114 3.88 -8.48 14.88
CA LEU A 114 3.29 -7.72 13.77
C LEU A 114 2.48 -8.61 12.82
N SER A 115 2.69 -9.92 12.83
CA SER A 115 1.83 -10.88 12.09
C SER A 115 0.53 -11.25 12.81
N LYS A 116 0.21 -10.64 13.95
CA LYS A 116 -1.01 -10.94 14.70
C LYS A 116 -2.17 -10.07 14.21
N PRO A 117 -3.44 -10.54 14.32
CA PRO A 117 -4.60 -9.74 13.94
C PRO A 117 -4.58 -8.35 14.59
N ALA A 118 -4.98 -7.34 13.83
CA ALA A 118 -5.14 -5.97 14.30
C ALA A 118 -6.61 -5.56 14.29
N THR A 119 -6.97 -4.57 15.11
CA THR A 119 -8.29 -3.96 15.13
C THR A 119 -8.16 -2.46 14.99
N VAL A 120 -8.89 -1.88 14.03
CA VAL A 120 -8.92 -0.45 13.79
C VAL A 120 -10.30 0.10 14.14
N SER A 121 -10.34 1.09 15.00
CA SER A 121 -11.56 1.86 15.26
C SER A 121 -11.62 3.04 14.30
N LEU A 122 -12.59 3.03 13.38
CA LEU A 122 -12.84 4.15 12.47
C LEU A 122 -13.47 5.36 13.17
N LYS A 123 -14.11 5.14 14.32
CA LYS A 123 -14.68 6.21 15.13
C LYS A 123 -13.57 7.14 15.64
N GLY A 124 -13.65 8.42 15.27
CA GLY A 124 -12.67 9.44 15.65
C GLY A 124 -11.29 9.29 15.01
N LEU A 125 -11.16 8.46 13.97
CA LEU A 125 -9.90 8.32 13.23
C LEU A 125 -9.59 9.57 12.41
N PHE A 126 -10.62 10.18 11.83
CA PHE A 126 -10.53 11.39 11.01
C PHE A 126 -11.00 12.60 11.81
N SER A 127 -10.24 13.70 11.74
CA SER A 127 -10.56 14.97 12.40
C SER A 127 -11.46 15.88 11.57
N THR A 128 -11.45 15.70 10.24
CA THR A 128 -12.16 16.55 9.29
C THR A 128 -13.59 16.11 9.03
N PHE A 129 -13.94 14.85 9.31
CA PHE A 129 -15.28 14.32 9.11
C PHE A 129 -15.60 13.19 10.11
N GLU A 130 -16.89 12.94 10.30
CA GLU A 130 -17.41 11.85 11.14
C GLU A 130 -17.87 10.67 10.27
N VAL A 131 -17.42 9.46 10.60
CA VAL A 131 -17.85 8.22 9.94
C VAL A 131 -19.24 7.83 10.47
N ARG A 132 -20.28 7.98 9.64
CA ARG A 132 -21.67 7.66 9.99
C ARG A 132 -22.04 6.21 9.76
N SER A 133 -21.51 5.60 8.70
CA SER A 133 -21.77 4.23 8.31
C SER A 133 -20.60 3.68 7.51
N VAL A 134 -20.47 2.37 7.45
CA VAL A 134 -19.45 1.66 6.69
C VAL A 134 -20.12 0.50 5.98
N GLU A 135 -19.79 0.31 4.70
CA GLU A 135 -20.25 -0.83 3.92
C GLU A 135 -19.04 -1.49 3.25
N GLU A 136 -18.90 -2.80 3.46
CA GLU A 136 -17.75 -3.55 2.96
C GLU A 136 -18.00 -3.99 1.51
N LEU A 137 -17.03 -3.69 0.65
CA LEU A 137 -17.05 -3.98 -0.78
C LEU A 137 -15.95 -4.97 -1.16
N THR A 138 -16.05 -5.53 -2.36
CA THR A 138 -14.93 -6.21 -3.01
C THR A 138 -13.77 -5.23 -3.22
N LEU A 139 -12.55 -5.74 -3.43
CA LEU A 139 -11.34 -4.91 -3.60
C LEU A 139 -11.46 -3.84 -4.70
N ALA A 140 -12.20 -4.17 -5.78
CA ALA A 140 -12.49 -3.28 -6.90
C ALA A 140 -13.60 -2.25 -6.61
N ALA A 141 -14.18 -2.25 -5.40
CA ALA A 141 -15.24 -1.37 -4.95
C ALA A 141 -16.51 -1.38 -5.82
N ASN A 142 -16.81 -2.50 -6.47
CA ASN A 142 -17.91 -2.60 -7.45
C ASN A 142 -19.02 -3.60 -7.05
N GLN A 143 -18.87 -4.28 -5.92
CA GLN A 143 -19.85 -5.25 -5.41
C GLN A 143 -19.79 -5.27 -3.88
N LEU A 144 -20.95 -5.40 -3.23
CA LEU A 144 -21.04 -5.65 -1.78
C LEU A 144 -20.36 -6.98 -1.44
N LEU A 145 -19.48 -6.98 -0.43
CA LEU A 145 -18.73 -8.20 -0.10
C LEU A 145 -19.67 -9.37 0.27
N LYS A 146 -20.77 -9.06 0.96
CA LYS A 146 -21.81 -10.04 1.33
C LYS A 146 -22.47 -10.72 0.11
N ASP A 147 -22.43 -10.09 -1.06
CA ASP A 147 -23.03 -10.61 -2.30
C ASP A 147 -22.00 -11.35 -3.18
N ALA A 148 -20.70 -11.26 -2.85
CA ALA A 148 -19.64 -11.92 -3.60
C ALA A 148 -19.70 -13.44 -3.42
N LYS A 149 -19.77 -14.18 -4.54
CA LYS A 149 -19.84 -15.65 -4.54
C LYS A 149 -18.57 -16.26 -5.12
N ARG A 150 -17.94 -17.13 -4.35
CA ARG A 150 -16.74 -17.86 -4.78
C ARG A 150 -17.11 -19.12 -5.55
N LEU A 151 -16.40 -19.38 -6.65
CA LEU A 151 -16.52 -20.64 -7.40
C LEU A 151 -15.94 -21.80 -6.58
N HIS A 152 -16.63 -22.94 -6.64
CA HIS A 152 -16.19 -24.19 -6.02
C HIS A 152 -15.46 -25.06 -7.05
N TRP A 153 -14.17 -25.28 -6.81
CA TRP A 153 -13.32 -26.08 -7.68
C TRP A 153 -13.01 -27.43 -7.04
N ASN A 154 -13.19 -28.52 -7.80
CA ASN A 154 -12.72 -29.84 -7.42
C ASN A 154 -11.23 -29.95 -7.74
N VAL A 155 -10.40 -29.77 -6.72
CA VAL A 155 -8.94 -29.82 -6.85
C VAL A 155 -8.43 -31.16 -6.35
N ASN A 156 -7.69 -31.89 -7.18
CA ASN A 156 -7.07 -33.16 -6.80
C ASN A 156 -6.14 -32.95 -5.58
N GLY A 157 -6.28 -33.79 -4.56
CA GLY A 157 -5.48 -33.70 -3.32
C GLY A 157 -6.13 -32.91 -2.17
N ARG A 158 -7.31 -32.31 -2.37
CA ARG A 158 -8.14 -31.79 -1.27
C ARG A 158 -9.13 -32.86 -0.79
N SER A 159 -8.70 -33.74 0.11
CA SER A 159 -9.62 -34.61 0.86
C SER A 159 -10.33 -33.79 1.93
N GLY A 160 -11.60 -33.43 1.70
CA GLY A 160 -12.55 -33.06 2.75
C GLY A 160 -12.38 -31.66 3.38
N SER A 161 -13.36 -30.80 3.14
CA SER A 161 -13.83 -29.72 4.04
C SER A 161 -12.81 -29.13 5.03
N SER A 162 -11.82 -28.41 4.53
CA SER A 162 -11.22 -27.32 5.29
C SER A 162 -11.65 -26.01 4.63
N ARG A 163 -12.50 -25.24 5.31
CA ARG A 163 -12.76 -23.82 5.00
C ARG A 163 -11.42 -23.10 5.02
N GLY A 164 -10.76 -23.03 3.88
CA GLY A 164 -9.76 -22.00 3.63
C GLY A 164 -10.53 -20.71 3.46
N GLU A 165 -10.81 -20.01 4.56
CA GLU A 165 -10.90 -18.56 4.52
C GLU A 165 -9.56 -18.07 3.96
N LEU A 166 -9.50 -17.92 2.63
CA LEU A 166 -8.71 -16.84 2.10
C LEU A 166 -9.42 -15.59 2.60
N SER A 167 -8.99 -15.10 3.76
CA SER A 167 -9.17 -13.72 4.11
C SER A 167 -8.56 -12.94 2.95
N LEU A 168 -9.42 -12.37 2.10
CA LEU A 168 -9.04 -11.15 1.43
C LEU A 168 -8.78 -10.18 2.57
N VAL A 169 -7.52 -10.04 2.93
CA VAL A 169 -7.08 -8.95 3.79
C VAL A 169 -7.23 -7.73 2.90
N SER A 170 -8.31 -7.00 3.07
CA SER A 170 -8.56 -5.67 2.51
C SER A 170 -8.26 -4.59 3.53
#